data_AF-A0A6B3CXX6-F1
#
_entry.id   AF-A0A6B3CXX6-F1
#
_cell.length_a   1.000
_cell.length_b   1.000
_cell.length_c   1.000
_cell.angle_alpha   90.00
_cell.angle_beta   90.00
_cell.angle_gamma   90.00
#
_symmetry.space_group_name_H-M   'P 1'
#
loop_
_entity.id
_entity.type
_entity.pdbx_description
1 polymer ?
#
loop_
_entity_poly.entity_id
_entity_poly.type
_entity_poly.pdbx_seq_one_letter_code
_entity_poly.pdbx_strand_id
1 'polypeptide(L)'
;VLEQSVRQARLWRERYGEGGAAGPLRINVNLSPCQLTHPGLVQDTVDILERAGVAPDALCLEVTESALIGADDDLLKPLRRLAEMGVDIALDDFGTGYSNLA
;
A
#
# COMPACT_ATOMS: atom_id res chain seq x y z
N VAL A 1 -3.48 2.80 11.77
CA VAL A 1 -4.16 3.35 10.57
C VAL A 1 -4.38 2.25 9.54
N LEU A 2 -3.31 1.61 9.04
CA LEU A 2 -3.39 0.54 8.03
C LEU A 2 -4.49 -0.49 8.27
N GLU A 3 -4.53 -1.11 9.45
CA GLU A 3 -5.55 -2.13 9.78
C GLU A 3 -7.00 -1.60 9.68
N GLN A 4 -7.26 -0.37 10.12
CA GLN A 4 -8.57 0.25 9.99
C GLN A 4 -8.89 0.56 8.53
N SER A 5 -7.91 1.03 7.76
CA SER A 5 -8.07 1.29 6.33
C SER A 5 -8.44 0.02 5.57
N VAL A 6 -7.71 -1.08 5.80
CA VAL A 6 -7.97 -2.38 5.15
C VAL A 6 -9.35 -2.92 5.55
N ARG A 7 -9.74 -2.83 6.83
CA ARG A 7 -11.11 -3.17 7.25
C ARG A 7 -12.15 -2.34 6.53
N GLN A 8 -11.92 -1.03 6.40
CA GLN A 8 -12.86 -0.13 5.72
C GLN A 8 -12.96 -0.45 4.22
N ALA A 9 -11.83 -0.79 3.58
CA ALA A 9 -11.79 -1.22 2.19
C ALA A 9 -12.63 -2.49 1.96
N ARG A 10 -12.52 -3.47 2.86
CA ARG A 10 -13.36 -4.68 2.85
C ARG A 10 -14.84 -4.32 2.86
N LEU A 11 -15.26 -3.47 3.80
CA LEU A 11 -16.67 -3.05 3.93
C LEU A 11 -17.18 -2.34 2.68
N TRP A 12 -16.36 -1.48 2.06
CA TRP A 12 -16.74 -0.82 0.81
C TRP A 12 -16.82 -1.80 -0.35
N ARG A 13 -15.89 -2.75 -0.46
CA ARG A 13 -15.93 -3.81 -1.49
C ARG A 13 -17.15 -4.72 -1.32
N GLU A 14 -17.53 -5.10 -0.10
CA GLU A 14 -18.74 -5.89 0.14
C GLU A 14 -20.01 -5.11 -0.21
N ARG A 15 -20.04 -3.81 0.10
CA ARG A 15 -21.23 -2.96 -0.09
C ARG A 15 -21.45 -2.52 -1.53
N TYR A 16 -20.37 -2.30 -2.27
CA TYR A 16 -20.40 -1.68 -3.60
C TYR A 16 -19.78 -2.59 -4.70
N GLY A 17 -19.48 -3.85 -4.37
CA GLY A 17 -18.55 -4.73 -5.08
C GLY A 17 -18.76 -4.99 -6.58
N GLU A 18 -17.60 -5.14 -7.25
CA GLU A 18 -17.20 -5.70 -8.56
C GLU A 18 -18.04 -5.43 -9.82
N GLY A 19 -19.35 -5.21 -9.72
CA GLY A 19 -20.26 -4.89 -10.82
C GLY A 19 -20.68 -3.41 -10.89
N GLY A 20 -20.19 -2.57 -9.98
CA GLY A 20 -20.43 -1.13 -10.02
C GLY A 20 -19.60 -0.43 -11.09
N ALA A 21 -20.13 0.66 -11.68
CA ALA A 21 -19.50 1.42 -12.76
C ALA A 21 -18.09 1.98 -12.42
N ALA A 22 -17.66 1.93 -11.16
CA ALA A 22 -16.38 2.42 -10.67
C ALA A 22 -15.23 1.39 -10.71
N GLY A 23 -15.50 0.12 -11.04
CA GLY A 23 -14.47 -0.93 -11.05
C GLY A 23 -14.02 -1.39 -9.64
N PRO A 24 -12.95 -2.19 -9.53
CA PRO A 24 -12.45 -2.68 -8.24
C PRO A 24 -11.96 -1.52 -7.36
N LEU A 25 -12.52 -1.42 -6.15
CA LEU A 25 -12.17 -0.38 -5.18
C LEU A 25 -10.80 -0.62 -4.55
N ARG A 26 -9.97 0.42 -4.56
CA ARG A 26 -8.64 0.46 -3.96
C ARG A 26 -8.58 1.55 -2.90
N ILE A 27 -7.77 1.33 -1.86
CA ILE A 27 -7.41 2.33 -0.86
C ILE A 27 -5.93 2.67 -0.96
N ASN A 28 -5.60 3.95 -0.78
CA ASN A 28 -4.22 4.39 -0.61
C ASN A 28 -3.97 4.71 0.86
N VAL A 29 -2.81 4.29 1.37
CA VAL A 29 -2.38 4.54 2.75
C VAL A 29 -0.97 5.10 2.71
N ASN A 30 -0.80 6.29 3.27
CA ASN A 30 0.51 6.89 3.44
C ASN A 30 1.37 6.06 4.40
N LEU A 31 2.59 5.77 3.98
CA LEU A 31 3.61 5.08 4.74
C LEU A 31 4.65 6.12 5.17
N SER A 32 4.82 6.30 6.48
CA SER A 32 5.82 7.25 6.97
C SER A 32 7.24 6.69 6.82
N PRO A 33 8.28 7.55 6.73
CA PRO A 33 9.66 7.11 6.65
C PRO A 33 10.10 6.20 7.81
N CYS A 34 9.57 6.43 9.02
CA CYS A 34 9.90 5.59 10.18
C CYS A 34 9.24 4.21 10.14
N GLN A 35 8.14 4.04 9.40
CA GLN A 35 7.52 2.73 9.18
C GLN A 35 8.26 1.93 8.11
N LEU A 36 8.89 2.61 7.14
CA LEU A 36 9.69 1.97 6.10
C LEU A 36 10.88 1.17 6.67
N THR A 37 11.49 1.68 7.74
CA THR A 37 12.59 1.01 8.46
C THR A 37 12.11 -0.02 9.48
N HIS A 38 10.80 -0.22 9.65
CA HIS A 38 10.28 -1.16 10.63
C HIS A 38 10.44 -2.61 10.13
N PRO A 39 11.17 -3.49 10.87
CA PRO A 39 11.38 -4.87 10.43
C PRO A 39 10.08 -5.69 10.27
N GLY A 40 9.00 -5.28 10.97
CA GLY A 40 7.69 -5.93 10.91
C GLY A 40 6.83 -5.51 9.73
N LEU A 41 7.19 -4.46 8.98
CA LEU A 41 6.30 -3.82 7.99
C LEU A 41 5.66 -4.83 7.02
N VAL A 42 6.47 -5.73 6.45
CA VAL A 42 5.98 -6.72 5.49
C VAL A 42 5.02 -7.68 6.18
N GLN A 43 5.45 -8.34 7.26
CA GLN A 43 4.63 -9.33 7.96
C GLN A 43 3.33 -8.73 8.51
N ASP A 44 3.40 -7.54 9.11
CA ASP A 44 2.22 -6.85 9.64
C ASP A 44 1.22 -6.52 8.53
N THR A 45 1.70 -6.06 7.37
CA THR A 45 0.83 -5.75 6.23
C THR A 45 0.14 -7.01 5.70
N VAL A 46 0.88 -8.12 5.59
CA VAL A 46 0.36 -9.41 5.17
C VAL A 46 -0.70 -9.92 6.14
N ASP A 47 -0.36 -9.96 7.43
CA ASP A 47 -1.27 -10.44 8.48
C ASP A 47 -2.56 -9.61 8.51
N ILE A 48 -2.47 -8.29 8.31
CA ILE A 48 -3.63 -7.40 8.25
C ILE A 48 -4.52 -7.73 7.04
N LEU A 49 -3.93 -7.87 5.85
CA LEU A 49 -4.66 -8.19 4.61
C LEU A 49 -5.34 -9.56 4.70
N GLU A 50 -4.61 -10.57 5.17
CA GLU A 50 -5.11 -11.93 5.35
C GLU A 50 -6.25 -12.00 6.37
N ARG A 51 -6.06 -11.41 7.56
CA ARG A 51 -7.10 -11.37 8.60
C ARG A 51 -8.36 -10.62 8.14
N ALA A 52 -8.19 -9.60 7.30
CA ALA A 52 -9.30 -8.87 6.73
C ALA A 52 -9.89 -9.55 5.49
N GLY A 53 -9.26 -10.58 4.92
CA GLY A 53 -9.69 -11.23 3.68
C GLY A 53 -9.71 -10.27 2.48
N VAL A 54 -8.76 -9.34 2.44
CA VAL A 54 -8.64 -8.32 1.38
C VAL A 54 -7.49 -8.69 0.46
N ALA A 55 -7.73 -8.68 -0.85
CA ALA A 55 -6.69 -8.94 -1.83
C ALA A 55 -5.60 -7.85 -1.79
N PRO A 56 -4.31 -8.19 -1.97
CA PRO A 56 -3.21 -7.22 -1.95
C PRO A 56 -3.38 -6.04 -2.92
N ASP A 57 -3.96 -6.29 -4.10
CA ASP A 57 -4.23 -5.29 -5.16
C ASP A 57 -5.22 -4.18 -4.77
N ALA A 58 -5.89 -4.36 -3.62
CA ALA A 58 -6.81 -3.40 -3.02
C ALA A 58 -6.08 -2.32 -2.20
N LEU A 59 -4.80 -2.52 -1.90
CA LEU A 59 -3.98 -1.64 -1.09
C LEU A 59 -2.88 -1.01 -1.95
N CYS A 60 -2.79 0.31 -1.89
CA CYS A 60 -1.64 1.06 -2.35
C CYS A 60 -0.95 1.72 -1.14
N LEU A 61 0.36 1.54 -1.00
CA LEU A 61 1.16 2.27 -0.04
C LEU A 61 1.82 3.46 -0.72
N GLU A 62 1.51 4.64 -0.23
CA GLU A 62 2.09 5.90 -0.71
C GLU A 62 3.30 6.25 0.14
N VAL A 63 4.47 6.39 -0.50
CA VAL A 63 5.71 6.82 0.13
C VAL A 63 6.11 8.14 -0.49
N THR A 64 6.57 9.10 0.31
CA THR A 64 7.02 10.38 -0.25
C THR A 64 8.39 10.24 -0.90
N GLU A 65 8.70 11.05 -1.93
CA GLU A 65 10.04 11.07 -2.54
C GLU A 65 11.12 11.35 -1.49
N SER A 66 10.87 12.29 -0.58
CA SER A 66 11.79 12.61 0.52
C SER A 66 12.07 11.41 1.45
N ALA A 67 11.17 10.43 1.55
CA ALA A 67 11.42 9.20 2.31
C ALA A 67 12.43 8.28 1.60
N LEU A 68 12.57 8.41 0.28
CA LEU A 68 13.42 7.58 -0.56
C LEU A 68 14.74 8.27 -0.96
N ILE A 69 14.88 9.58 -0.74
CA ILE A 69 16.14 10.29 -0.97
C ILE A 69 17.24 9.69 -0.09
N GLY A 70 18.27 9.14 -0.73
CA GLY A 70 19.38 8.49 -0.04
C GLY A 70 19.06 7.09 0.50
N ALA A 71 17.93 6.50 0.10
CA ALA A 71 17.60 5.11 0.39
C ALA A 71 18.62 4.17 -0.28
N ASP A 72 19.11 3.21 0.48
CA ASP A 72 19.88 2.09 -0.05
C ASP A 72 18.96 0.94 -0.47
N ASP A 73 19.53 -0.09 -1.09
CA ASP A 73 18.78 -1.28 -1.49
C ASP A 73 18.13 -1.98 -0.27
N ASP A 74 18.72 -1.87 0.92
CA ASP A 74 18.18 -2.48 2.14
C ASP A 74 16.87 -1.80 2.59
N LEU A 75 16.79 -0.47 2.52
CA LEU A 75 15.59 0.29 2.84
C LEU A 75 14.45 0.04 1.84
N LEU A 76 14.77 -0.29 0.58
CA LEU A 76 13.80 -0.57 -0.47
C LEU A 76 13.30 -2.01 -0.49
N LYS A 77 14.02 -2.96 0.12
CA LYS A 77 13.64 -4.40 0.18
C LYS A 77 12.20 -4.62 0.67
N PRO A 78 11.71 -3.99 1.74
CA PRO A 78 10.34 -4.16 2.21
C PRO A 78 9.30 -3.74 1.16
N LEU A 79 9.51 -2.62 0.47
CA LEU A 79 8.59 -2.13 -0.56
C LEU A 79 8.56 -3.05 -1.77
N ARG A 80 9.74 -3.50 -2.24
CA ARG A 80 9.84 -4.49 -3.32
C ARG A 80 9.11 -5.77 -2.95
N ARG A 81 9.27 -6.25 -1.71
CA ARG A 81 8.60 -7.45 -1.24
C ARG A 81 7.08 -7.31 -1.22
N LEU A 82 6.56 -6.16 -0.79
CA LEU A 82 5.13 -5.87 -0.82
C LEU A 82 4.60 -5.78 -2.26
N ALA A 83 5.37 -5.16 -3.16
CA ALA A 83 5.04 -5.11 -4.59
C ALA A 83 4.99 -6.50 -5.24
N GLU A 84 5.95 -7.39 -4.93
CA GLU A 84 5.94 -8.79 -5.37
C GLU A 84 4.69 -9.56 -4.91
N MET A 85 4.08 -9.15 -3.80
CA MET A 85 2.85 -9.73 -3.27
C MET A 85 1.58 -9.13 -3.91
N GLY A 86 1.71 -8.13 -4.77
CA GLY A 86 0.61 -7.45 -5.45
C GLY A 86 0.07 -6.22 -4.71
N VAL A 87 0.75 -5.75 -3.65
CA VAL A 87 0.45 -4.45 -3.05
C VAL A 87 1.02 -3.36 -3.96
N ASP A 88 0.22 -2.37 -4.33
CA ASP A 88 0.75 -1.28 -5.14
C ASP A 88 1.60 -0.33 -4.29
N ILE A 89 2.68 0.17 -4.87
CA ILE A 89 3.54 1.17 -4.23
C ILE A 89 3.51 2.43 -5.09
N ALA A 90 3.07 3.54 -4.50
CA ALA A 90 3.04 4.84 -5.16
C ALA A 90 4.06 5.78 -4.53
N LEU A 91 4.72 6.58 -5.36
CA LEU A 91 5.51 7.72 -4.91
C LEU A 91 4.57 8.93 -4.84
N ASP A 92 4.44 9.53 -3.66
CA ASP A 92 3.66 10.76 -3.46
C ASP A 92 4.58 11.98 -3.53
N ASP A 93 4.43 12.76 -4.59
CA ASP A 93 4.97 14.10 -4.70
C ASP A 93 3.82 15.09 -4.58
N PHE A 94 3.92 16.01 -3.63
CA PHE A 94 3.18 17.27 -3.69
C PHE A 94 3.70 18.11 -4.88
N GLY A 95 3.48 17.65 -6.12
CA GLY A 95 3.93 18.31 -7.35
C GLY A 95 4.23 17.37 -8.51
N THR A 96 3.22 17.08 -9.33
CA THR A 96 3.33 16.70 -10.76
C THR A 96 3.88 15.29 -11.13
N GLY A 97 3.09 14.25 -10.91
CA GLY A 97 2.60 13.41 -12.02
C GLY A 97 3.53 12.41 -12.73
N TYR A 98 4.36 11.63 -12.01
CA TYR A 98 4.97 10.42 -12.58
C TYR A 98 4.79 9.19 -11.67
N SER A 99 3.65 8.53 -11.82
CA SER A 99 3.31 7.27 -11.14
C SER A 99 3.74 6.07 -11.97
N ASN A 100 4.81 5.39 -11.53
CA ASN A 100 5.03 3.93 -11.53
C ASN A 100 6.54 3.67 -11.45
N LEU A 101 6.99 3.09 -10.34
CA LEU A 101 8.28 2.41 -10.32
C LEU A 101 8.10 1.10 -11.09
N ALA A 102 8.47 1.12 -12.37
CA ALA A 102 8.47 -0.02 -13.28
C ALA A 102 9.80 -0.79 -13.22
#